data_AF-A0A3M8VD25-F1
#
_entry.id   AF-A0A3M8VD25-F1
#
_cell.length_a   1.000
_cell.length_b   1.000
_cell.length_c   1.000
_cell.angle_alpha   90.00
_cell.angle_beta   90.00
_cell.angle_gamma   90.00
#
_symmetry.space_group_name_H-M   'P 1'
#
loop_
_entity.id
_entity.type
_entity.pdbx_description
1 polymer ?
#
loop_
_entity_poly.entity_id
_entity_poly.type
_entity_poly.pdbx_seq_one_letter_code
_entity_poly.pdbx_strand_id
1 'polypeptide(L)'
;AAAGADARLDAAAARLRALLPQLADPQRAQVLARRLAEQMTLVLQGSLLVRYSHPAVADAFCASRLDGDWGHAFGTLPPGTDTGPILDRARPKDLRA
;
A
#
# COMPACT_ATOMS: atom_id res chain seq x y z
N ALA A 1 14.41 4.66 -6.87
CA ALA A 1 14.35 3.67 -5.78
C ALA A 1 13.07 3.94 -4.96
N ALA A 2 12.55 2.97 -4.19
CA ALA A 2 11.34 3.19 -3.37
C ALA A 2 11.62 3.86 -2.00
N ALA A 3 12.76 3.55 -1.38
CA ALA A 3 13.14 4.13 -0.10
C ALA A 3 13.32 5.65 -0.24
N GLY A 4 12.77 6.41 0.70
CA GLY A 4 12.82 7.88 0.72
C GLY A 4 11.89 8.57 -0.28
N ALA A 5 11.13 7.82 -1.08
CA ALA A 5 10.20 8.39 -2.06
C ALA A 5 8.81 8.67 -1.45
N ASP A 6 8.44 7.98 -0.37
CA ASP A 6 7.20 8.22 0.37
C ASP A 6 7.38 7.85 1.85
N ALA A 7 7.13 8.80 2.75
CA ALA A 7 7.32 8.61 4.19
C ALA A 7 6.39 7.54 4.80
N ARG A 8 5.17 7.37 4.25
CA ARG A 8 4.21 6.35 4.71
C ARG A 8 4.68 4.96 4.33
N LEU A 9 5.26 4.81 3.14
CA LEU A 9 5.90 3.57 2.71
C LEU A 9 7.10 3.22 3.59
N ASP A 10 7.97 4.19 3.87
CA ASP A 10 9.12 3.98 4.74
C ASP A 10 8.70 3.58 6.17
N ALA A 11 7.67 4.24 6.71
CA ALA A 11 7.09 3.88 7.99
C ALA A 11 6.48 2.47 8.00
N ALA A 12 5.76 2.08 6.94
CA ALA A 12 5.21 0.73 6.81
C ALA A 12 6.32 -0.33 6.72
N ALA A 13 7.39 -0.07 5.98
CA ALA A 13 8.55 -0.96 5.89
C ALA A 13 9.30 -1.09 7.22
N ALA A 14 9.36 -0.01 8.02
CA ALA A 14 9.92 -0.04 9.37
C ALA A 14 9.04 -0.88 10.33
N ARG A 15 7.72 -0.70 10.30
CA ARG A 15 6.76 -1.49 11.09
C ARG A 15 6.86 -2.98 10.75
N LEU A 16 6.95 -3.33 9.46
CA LEU A 16 7.13 -4.72 9.03
C LEU A 16 8.43 -5.31 9.58
N ARG A 17 9.55 -4.58 9.50
CA ARG A 17 10.83 -5.03 10.08
C ARG A 17 10.75 -5.25 11.58
N ALA A 18 10.01 -4.42 12.31
CA ALA A 18 9.80 -4.57 13.75
C ALA A 18 8.95 -5.80 14.13
N LEU A 19 8.24 -6.44 13.19
CA LEU A 19 7.52 -7.70 13.43
C LEU A 19 8.43 -8.93 13.36
N LEU A 20 9.55 -8.86 12.63
CA LEU A 20 10.43 -10.01 12.38
C LEU A 20 10.97 -10.68 13.66
N PRO A 21 11.39 -9.95 14.72
CA PRO A 21 11.83 -10.59 15.96
C PRO A 21 10.76 -11.45 16.63
N GLN A 22 9.48 -11.17 16.40
CA GLN A 22 8.36 -11.92 16.99
C GLN A 22 8.20 -13.32 16.37
N LEU A 23 8.87 -13.58 15.24
CA LEU A 23 8.82 -14.86 14.54
C LEU A 23 9.79 -15.89 15.13
N ALA A 24 10.66 -15.48 16.06
CA ALA A 24 11.57 -16.38 16.77
C ALA A 24 10.82 -17.37 17.68
N ASP A 25 9.62 -17.02 18.14
CA ASP A 25 8.71 -17.91 18.84
C ASP A 25 7.73 -18.56 17.82
N PRO A 26 7.79 -19.89 17.62
CA PRO A 26 6.92 -20.59 16.68
C PRO A 26 5.42 -20.44 16.95
N GLN A 27 4.99 -20.38 18.22
CA GLN A 27 3.57 -20.23 18.55
C GLN A 27 3.09 -18.82 18.19
N ARG A 28 3.89 -17.81 18.51
CA ARG A 28 3.60 -16.42 18.14
C ARG A 28 3.64 -16.21 16.63
N ALA A 29 4.56 -16.87 15.92
CA ALA A 29 4.65 -16.82 14.47
C ALA A 29 3.36 -17.32 13.79
N GLN A 30 2.76 -18.41 14.29
CA GLN A 30 1.49 -18.94 13.75
C GLN A 30 0.34 -17.94 13.90
N VAL A 31 0.21 -17.29 15.06
CA VAL A 31 -0.81 -16.27 15.31
C VAL A 31 -0.63 -15.05 14.41
N LEU A 32 0.62 -14.64 14.16
CA LEU A 32 0.94 -13.47 13.35
C LEU A 32 0.98 -13.73 11.84
N ALA A 33 0.94 -14.99 11.38
CA ALA A 33 1.21 -15.37 10.00
C ALA A 33 0.38 -14.57 8.98
N ARG A 34 -0.94 -14.43 9.21
CA ARG A 34 -1.82 -13.67 8.31
C ARG A 34 -1.48 -12.17 8.30
N ARG A 35 -1.25 -11.59 9.48
CA ARG A 35 -0.86 -10.18 9.63
C ARG A 35 0.48 -9.91 8.96
N LEU A 36 1.45 -10.81 9.10
CA LEU A 36 2.74 -10.68 8.44
C LEU A 36 2.59 -10.74 6.92
N ALA A 37 1.86 -11.72 6.39
CA ALA A 37 1.63 -11.88 4.95
C ALA A 37 0.94 -10.65 4.35
N GLU A 38 -0.07 -10.11 5.04
CA GLU A 38 -0.75 -8.87 4.65
C GLU A 38 0.23 -7.69 4.59
N GLN A 39 0.99 -7.45 5.66
CA GLN A 39 1.94 -6.33 5.73
C GLN A 39 3.06 -6.46 4.68
N MET A 40 3.59 -7.67 4.45
CA MET A 40 4.56 -7.92 3.38
C MET A 40 3.98 -7.57 2.00
N THR A 41 2.74 -8.01 1.74
CA THR A 41 2.06 -7.73 0.46
C THR A 41 1.84 -6.24 0.27
N LEU A 42 1.34 -5.53 1.28
CA LEU A 42 1.08 -4.09 1.20
C LEU A 42 2.36 -3.28 0.97
N VAL A 43 3.45 -3.60 1.69
CA VAL A 43 4.75 -2.92 1.49
C VAL A 43 5.33 -3.21 0.12
N LEU A 44 5.27 -4.47 -0.36
CA LEU A 44 5.72 -4.82 -1.70
C LEU A 44 4.92 -4.08 -2.78
N GLN A 45 3.59 -4.10 -2.68
CA GLN A 45 2.72 -3.41 -3.62
C GLN A 45 2.96 -1.89 -3.61
N GLY A 46 3.06 -1.28 -2.44
CA GLY A 46 3.39 0.14 -2.30
C GLY A 46 4.73 0.49 -2.96
N SER A 47 5.77 -0.32 -2.72
CA SER A 47 7.09 -0.17 -3.37
C SER A 47 7.01 -0.23 -4.89
N LEU A 48 6.24 -1.16 -5.45
CA LEU A 48 6.05 -1.27 -6.90
C LEU A 48 5.29 -0.06 -7.47
N LEU A 49 4.24 0.40 -6.79
CA LEU A 49 3.47 1.56 -7.23
C LEU A 49 4.29 2.84 -7.19
N VAL A 50 5.03 3.09 -6.11
CA VAL A 50 5.92 4.25 -5.98
C VAL A 50 7.00 4.26 -7.06
N ARG A 51 7.51 3.09 -7.47
CA ARG A 51 8.57 3.00 -8.48
C ARG A 51 8.07 3.08 -9.91
N TYR A 52 6.86 2.60 -10.18
CA TYR A 52 6.46 2.24 -11.54
C TYR A 52 5.04 2.67 -11.94
N SER A 53 4.25 3.22 -11.02
CA SER A 53 2.88 3.66 -11.31
C SER A 53 2.80 5.18 -11.49
N HIS A 54 1.61 5.64 -11.89
CA HIS A 54 1.27 7.05 -11.84
C HIS A 54 1.31 7.58 -10.39
N PRO A 55 1.88 8.79 -10.13
CA PRO A 55 1.99 9.34 -8.78
C PRO A 55 0.67 9.37 -8.00
N ALA A 56 -0.43 9.78 -8.63
CA ALA A 56 -1.76 9.79 -8.00
C ALA A 56 -2.22 8.40 -7.51
N VAL A 57 -1.85 7.32 -8.22
CA VAL A 57 -2.17 5.94 -7.78
C VAL A 57 -1.30 5.55 -6.58
N ALA A 58 0.00 5.88 -6.63
CA ALA A 58 0.92 5.57 -5.54
C ALA A 58 0.57 6.33 -4.26
N ASP A 59 0.26 7.62 -4.38
CA ASP A 59 -0.17 8.47 -3.26
C ASP A 59 -1.46 7.97 -2.63
N ALA A 60 -2.51 7.74 -3.43
CA ALA A 60 -3.78 7.21 -2.94
C ALA A 60 -3.61 5.86 -2.24
N PHE A 61 -2.76 4.97 -2.77
CA PHE A 61 -2.46 3.68 -2.15
C PHE A 61 -1.73 3.86 -0.81
N CYS A 62 -0.69 4.71 -0.75
CA CYS A 62 0.08 4.94 0.47
C CYS A 62 -0.78 5.59 1.56
N ALA A 63 -1.58 6.60 1.23
CA ALA A 63 -2.48 7.28 2.16
C ALA A 63 -3.50 6.30 2.78
N SER A 64 -4.16 5.52 1.95
CA SER A 64 -5.19 4.60 2.43
C SER A 64 -4.61 3.33 3.04
N ARG A 65 -3.84 2.53 2.28
CA ARG A 65 -3.45 1.17 2.69
C ARG A 65 -2.26 1.14 3.66
N LEU A 66 -1.40 2.16 3.67
CA LEU A 66 -0.22 2.19 4.53
C LEU A 66 -0.36 3.13 5.73
N ASP A 67 -1.03 4.27 5.56
CA ASP A 67 -1.29 5.22 6.65
C ASP A 67 -2.61 4.95 7.38
N GLY A 68 -3.50 4.15 6.77
CA GLY A 68 -4.76 3.75 7.38
C GLY A 68 -5.88 4.76 7.23
N ASP A 69 -5.71 5.80 6.39
CA ASP A 69 -6.75 6.79 6.10
C ASP A 69 -7.77 6.23 5.10
N TRP A 70 -8.58 5.28 5.58
CA TRP A 70 -9.73 4.69 4.89
C TRP A 70 -10.73 4.13 5.91
N GLY A 71 -12.00 4.04 5.52
CA GLY A 71 -13.07 3.44 6.32
C GLY A 71 -13.36 2.00 5.92
N HIS A 72 -14.12 1.26 6.71
CA HIS A 72 -14.41 -0.17 6.44
C HIS A 72 -15.14 -0.45 5.11
N ALA A 73 -15.79 0.55 4.51
CA ALA A 73 -16.44 0.46 3.21
C ALA A 73 -15.52 0.97 2.09
N PHE A 74 -15.67 0.44 0.87
CA PHE A 74 -15.05 1.04 -0.32
C PHE A 74 -15.60 2.45 -0.59
N GLY A 75 -14.81 3.27 -1.28
CA GLY A 75 -15.17 4.66 -1.60
C GLY A 75 -14.81 5.68 -0.50
N THR A 76 -14.01 5.28 0.49
CA THR A 76 -13.64 6.08 1.67
C THR A 76 -12.19 6.58 1.59
N LEU A 77 -11.72 6.97 0.41
CA LEU A 77 -10.37 7.53 0.25
C LEU A 77 -10.27 8.91 0.96
N PRO A 78 -9.05 9.33 1.34
CA PRO A 78 -8.81 10.62 1.99
C PRO A 78 -9.34 11.79 1.16
N PRO A 79 -9.87 12.85 1.81
CA PRO A 79 -10.19 14.10 1.12
C PRO A 79 -8.98 14.64 0.33
N GLY A 80 -9.23 15.11 -0.89
CA GLY A 80 -8.17 15.65 -1.76
C GLY A 80 -7.39 14.59 -2.56
N THR A 81 -7.74 13.31 -2.46
CA THR A 81 -7.17 12.28 -3.34
C THR A 81 -7.47 12.59 -4.81
N ASP A 82 -6.44 12.68 -5.65
CA ASP A 82 -6.60 12.89 -7.09
C ASP A 82 -7.07 11.60 -7.78
N THR A 83 -8.38 11.47 -7.93
CA THR A 83 -9.02 10.28 -8.53
C THR A 83 -9.02 10.29 -10.06
N GLY A 84 -8.75 11.42 -10.71
CA GLY A 84 -8.81 11.54 -12.18
C GLY A 84 -7.88 10.56 -12.88
N PRO A 85 -6.55 10.64 -12.66
CA PRO A 85 -5.59 9.72 -13.28
C PRO A 85 -5.80 8.25 -12.88
N ILE A 86 -6.35 8.00 -11.68
CA ILE A 86 -6.66 6.64 -11.23
C ILE A 86 -7.78 6.04 -12.08
N LEU A 87 -8.85 6.82 -12.32
CA LEU A 87 -9.97 6.42 -13.15
C LEU A 87 -9.55 6.28 -14.61
N ASP A 88 -8.78 7.22 -15.15
CA ASP A 88 -8.31 7.17 -16.54
C ASP A 88 -7.45 5.94 -16.82
N ARG A 89 -6.63 5.51 -15.86
CA ARG A 89 -5.87 4.26 -15.94
C ARG A 89 -6.78 3.01 -15.96
N ALA A 90 -7.89 3.06 -15.22
CA ALA A 90 -8.78 1.91 -15.02
C ALA A 90 -9.86 1.79 -16.10
N ARG A 91 -10.17 2.89 -16.80
CA ARG A 91 -11.14 2.90 -17.90
C ARG A 91 -10.63 2.08 -19.08
N PRO A 92 -11.50 1.27 -19.71
CA PRO A 92 -11.19 0.68 -21.01
C PRO A 92 -10.78 1.79 -21.98
N LYS A 93 -9.66 1.61 -22.67
CA LYS A 93 -9.30 2.49 -23.77
C LYS A 93 -10.12 2.05 -24.98
N ASP A 94 -10.86 2.96 -25.60
CA ASP A 94 -11.57 2.65 -26.83
C ASP A 94 -10.56 2.23 -27.90
N LEU A 95 -10.53 0.94 -28.23
CA LEU A 95 -9.67 0.36 -29.27
C LEU A 95 -10.17 0.67 -30.70
N ARG A 96 -11.13 1.60 -30.85
CA ARG A 96 -11.82 1.93 -32.11
C ARG A 96 -11.73 3.42 -32.49
N ALA A 97 -10.88 4.20 -31.83
CA ALA A 97 -10.57 5.55 -32.28
C ALA A 97 -9.42 5.54 -33.29
#